data_AF-A0A9D1WN45-F1
#
_entry.id   AF-A0A9D1WN45-F1
#
_cell.length_a   1.000
_cell.length_b   1.000
_cell.length_c   1.000
_cell.angle_alpha   90.00
_cell.angle_beta   90.00
_cell.angle_gamma   90.00
#
_symmetry.space_group_name_H-M   'P 1'
#
loop_
_entity.id
_entity.type
_entity.pdbx_description
1 polymer ?
#
loop_
_entity_poly.entity_id
_entity_poly.type
_entity_poly.pdbx_seq_one_letter_code
_entity_poly.pdbx_strand_id
1 'polypeptide(L)'
;MNSSATHSPLPMLFAHANGFPGMSYRSLLTPLQQRFTIHAVERLGHHPDYPVGANWLALRDELLEEAAAATGPVIGVGHSMGGVLMAMAAEHAPERFRCVVMLDPPLMLGVDAWSMKIAKRFGFIDRVTPAGKSKGRRSEWPDREAMASHLSRRGLFRRFTPEAMLDYVEGGTRLREDGSAELLYDP
;
A
#
# COMPACT_ATOMS: atom_id res chain seq x y z
N MET A 1 36.58 11.74 24.32
CA MET A 1 36.24 10.60 23.44
C MET A 1 34.73 10.51 23.40
N ASN A 2 34.10 11.00 22.32
CA ASN A 2 32.66 11.04 22.20
C ASN A 2 32.18 9.63 21.81
N SER A 3 31.50 8.95 22.73
CA SER A 3 30.93 7.63 22.49
C SER A 3 29.81 7.79 21.46
N SER A 4 30.10 7.47 20.21
CA SER A 4 29.10 7.25 19.17
C SER A 4 28.30 6.02 19.59
N ALA A 5 27.26 6.22 20.42
CA ALA A 5 26.27 5.19 20.67
C ALA A 5 25.65 4.84 19.32
N THR A 6 26.03 3.69 18.77
CA THR A 6 25.39 3.11 17.60
C THR A 6 23.96 2.73 18.01
N HIS A 7 23.03 3.68 17.91
CA HIS A 7 21.62 3.38 18.04
C HIS A 7 21.28 2.36 16.95
N SER A 8 20.86 1.16 17.37
CA SER A 8 20.31 0.18 16.45
C SER A 8 19.15 0.83 15.70
N PRO A 9 19.04 0.68 14.37
CA PRO A 9 17.97 1.28 13.61
C PRO A 9 16.61 0.86 14.17
N LEU A 10 15.68 1.81 14.27
CA LEU A 10 14.35 1.51 14.80
C LEU A 10 13.55 0.69 13.76
N PRO A 11 12.79 -0.34 14.17
CA PRO A 11 11.98 -1.10 13.23
C PRO A 11 10.82 -0.24 12.72
N MET A 12 10.63 -0.24 11.39
CA MET A 12 9.56 0.48 10.70
C MET A 12 8.79 -0.50 9.82
N LEU A 13 7.48 -0.55 9.98
CA LEU A 13 6.57 -1.28 9.10
C LEU A 13 5.94 -0.31 8.11
N PHE A 14 6.08 -0.56 6.82
CA PHE A 14 5.47 0.24 5.76
C PHE A 14 4.32 -0.50 5.08
N ALA A 15 3.13 0.11 5.03
CA ALA A 15 1.95 -0.40 4.35
C ALA A 15 1.57 0.46 3.14
N HIS A 16 1.43 -0.20 1.99
CA HIS A 16 1.24 0.44 0.70
C HIS A 16 -0.19 0.94 0.43
N ALA A 17 -0.37 1.78 -0.60
CA ALA A 17 -1.69 2.13 -1.12
C ALA A 17 -2.29 1.03 -2.01
N ASN A 18 -3.62 1.00 -2.13
CA ASN A 18 -4.31 0.02 -2.96
C ASN A 18 -3.84 0.07 -4.43
N GLY A 19 -3.45 -1.08 -4.99
CA GLY A 19 -2.94 -1.20 -6.36
C GLY A 19 -1.48 -0.72 -6.57
N PHE A 20 -0.74 -0.48 -5.49
CA PHE A 20 0.68 -0.13 -5.50
C PHE A 20 1.46 -1.08 -4.58
N PRO A 21 2.31 -1.98 -5.09
CA PRO A 21 3.09 -2.90 -4.25
C PRO A 21 4.09 -2.18 -3.34
N GLY A 22 4.55 -2.86 -2.29
CA GLY A 22 5.62 -2.37 -1.40
C GLY A 22 6.84 -1.86 -2.17
N MET A 23 7.28 -2.63 -3.18
CA MET A 23 8.37 -2.24 -4.07
C MET A 23 8.16 -0.90 -4.80
N SER A 24 6.91 -0.44 -5.02
CA SER A 24 6.63 0.88 -5.61
C SER A 24 7.14 2.06 -4.78
N TYR A 25 7.46 1.81 -3.52
CA TYR A 25 7.96 2.82 -2.58
C TYR A 25 9.47 2.68 -2.34
N ARG A 26 10.18 1.83 -3.09
CA ARG A 26 11.62 1.58 -2.88
C ARG A 26 12.41 2.89 -2.87
N SER A 27 12.31 3.72 -3.90
CA SER A 27 12.99 5.01 -3.98
C SER A 27 12.63 5.98 -2.83
N LEU A 28 11.40 5.93 -2.33
CA LEU A 28 10.97 6.70 -1.16
C LEU A 28 11.61 6.19 0.15
N LEU A 29 11.69 4.86 0.31
CA LEU A 29 12.08 4.20 1.56
C LEU A 29 13.59 4.01 1.69
N THR A 30 14.33 3.84 0.58
CA THR A 30 15.78 3.61 0.59
C THR A 30 16.55 4.67 1.41
N PRO A 31 16.32 5.98 1.26
CA PRO A 31 17.03 6.98 2.07
C PRO A 31 16.77 6.85 3.58
N LEU A 32 15.62 6.30 3.98
CA LEU A 32 15.23 6.13 5.38
C LEU A 32 15.91 4.94 6.05
N GLN A 33 16.46 3.99 5.28
CA GLN A 33 17.17 2.82 5.81
C GLN A 33 18.42 3.18 6.62
N GLN A 34 18.94 4.40 6.47
CA GLN A 34 20.03 4.93 7.31
C GLN A 34 19.62 5.08 8.79
N ARG A 35 18.31 5.12 9.08
CA ARG A 35 17.76 5.36 10.43
C ARG A 35 16.83 4.24 10.90
N PHE A 36 16.26 3.48 9.98
CA PHE A 36 15.24 2.48 10.27
C PHE A 36 15.57 1.13 9.64
N THR A 37 15.22 0.05 10.33
CA THR A 37 15.09 -1.28 9.73
C THR A 37 13.69 -1.37 9.15
N ILE A 38 13.57 -1.22 7.83
CA ILE A 38 12.27 -1.09 7.15
C ILE A 38 11.81 -2.45 6.65
N HIS A 39 10.61 -2.85 7.07
CA HIS A 39 9.83 -3.92 6.47
C HIS A 39 8.69 -3.30 5.66
N ALA A 40 8.76 -3.39 4.34
CA ALA A 40 7.69 -2.92 3.46
C ALA A 40 6.81 -4.11 3.08
N VAL A 41 5.53 -4.06 3.45
CA VAL A 41 4.58 -5.10 3.07
C VAL A 41 4.39 -5.05 1.56
N GLU A 42 4.71 -6.14 0.88
CA GLU A 42 4.66 -6.19 -0.58
C GLU A 42 3.22 -6.16 -1.09
N ARG A 43 2.33 -6.96 -0.50
CA ARG A 43 0.91 -7.05 -0.88
C ARG A 43 0.04 -7.39 0.32
N LEU A 44 -1.09 -6.69 0.42
CA LEU A 44 -2.19 -7.02 1.34
C LEU A 44 -3.43 -7.46 0.56
N GLY A 45 -4.28 -8.28 1.18
CA GLY A 45 -5.56 -8.74 0.65
C GLY A 45 -5.47 -9.82 -0.43
N HIS A 46 -4.32 -10.50 -0.54
CA HIS A 46 -4.10 -11.59 -1.50
C HIS A 46 -3.86 -12.93 -0.81
N HIS A 47 -3.64 -12.94 0.51
CA HIS A 47 -3.48 -14.16 1.28
C HIS A 47 -4.86 -14.82 1.52
N PRO A 48 -5.02 -16.14 1.29
CA PRO A 48 -6.31 -16.82 1.41
C PRO A 48 -6.92 -16.74 2.81
N ASP A 49 -6.08 -16.69 3.85
CA ASP A 49 -6.53 -16.57 5.24
C ASP A 49 -7.02 -15.17 5.61
N TYR A 50 -6.74 -14.17 4.78
CA TYR A 50 -7.11 -12.77 5.00
C TYR A 50 -7.98 -12.22 3.86
N PRO A 51 -9.18 -12.80 3.63
CA PRO A 51 -10.03 -12.40 2.51
C PRO A 51 -10.48 -10.95 2.64
N VAL A 52 -10.50 -10.22 1.52
CA VAL A 52 -10.95 -8.82 1.47
C VAL A 52 -12.44 -8.74 1.83
N GLY A 53 -12.72 -8.40 3.08
CA GLY A 53 -14.07 -8.31 3.63
C GLY A 53 -14.54 -6.88 3.91
N ALA A 54 -15.74 -6.77 4.47
CA ALA A 54 -16.28 -5.49 4.92
C ALA A 54 -15.34 -4.83 5.93
N ASN A 55 -15.17 -3.51 5.79
CA ASN A 55 -14.34 -2.66 6.67
C ASN A 55 -12.87 -3.11 6.80
N TRP A 56 -12.38 -3.97 5.89
CA TRP A 56 -10.97 -4.38 5.83
C TRP A 56 -10.41 -4.99 7.13
N LEU A 57 -11.26 -5.60 7.96
CA LEU A 57 -10.82 -6.20 9.23
C LEU A 57 -9.77 -7.31 9.03
N ALA A 58 -9.96 -8.17 8.04
CA ALA A 58 -9.00 -9.22 7.71
C ALA A 58 -7.65 -8.64 7.24
N LEU A 59 -7.64 -7.52 6.51
CA LEU A 59 -6.40 -6.87 6.07
C LEU A 59 -5.67 -6.17 7.22
N ARG A 60 -6.42 -5.68 8.22
CA ARG A 60 -5.83 -5.20 9.48
C ARG A 60 -5.13 -6.36 10.19
N ASP A 61 -5.75 -7.52 10.25
CA ASP A 61 -5.19 -8.70 10.92
C ASP A 61 -3.96 -9.24 10.17
N GLU A 62 -4.00 -9.26 8.83
CA GLU A 62 -2.84 -9.54 7.97
C GLU A 62 -1.68 -8.58 8.27
N LEU A 63 -1.95 -7.28 8.39
CA LEU A 63 -0.93 -6.27 8.71
C LEU A 63 -0.37 -6.44 10.14
N LEU A 64 -1.17 -6.94 11.08
CA LEU A 64 -0.72 -7.22 12.45
C LEU A 64 0.22 -8.42 12.52
N GLU A 65 0.03 -9.44 11.68
CA GLU A 65 1.01 -10.53 11.53
C GLU A 65 2.35 -10.01 11.02
N GLU A 66 2.33 -9.12 10.02
CA GLU A 66 3.54 -8.47 9.51
C GLU A 66 4.25 -7.65 10.61
N ALA A 67 3.47 -6.98 11.48
CA ALA A 67 4.02 -6.26 12.63
C ALA A 67 4.60 -7.19 13.70
N ALA A 68 4.05 -8.40 13.87
CA ALA A 68 4.48 -9.37 14.86
C ALA A 68 5.87 -9.99 14.55
N ALA A 69 6.33 -9.90 13.29
CA ALA A 69 7.67 -10.31 12.89
C ALA A 69 8.78 -9.48 13.56
N ALA A 70 8.47 -8.27 14.04
CA ALA A 70 9.40 -7.45 14.80
C ALA A 70 9.44 -7.86 16.29
N THR A 71 10.62 -7.86 16.89
CA THR A 71 10.83 -8.23 18.31
C THR A 71 10.26 -7.22 19.31
N GLY A 72 9.83 -6.05 18.85
CA GLY A 72 9.28 -4.97 19.68
C GLY A 72 8.41 -4.02 18.86
N PRO A 73 7.87 -2.96 19.49
CA PRO A 73 6.93 -2.08 18.82
C PRO A 73 7.58 -1.31 17.67
N VAL A 74 6.89 -1.27 16.54
CA VAL A 74 7.37 -0.66 15.28
C VAL A 74 6.89 0.77 15.13
N ILE A 75 7.58 1.54 14.28
CA ILE A 75 7.02 2.76 13.70
C ILE A 75 6.16 2.33 12.50
N GLY A 76 4.85 2.52 12.59
CA GLY A 76 3.94 2.20 11.50
C GLY A 76 3.84 3.37 10.52
N VAL A 77 4.15 3.16 9.25
CA VAL A 77 3.97 4.16 8.18
C VAL A 77 3.05 3.59 7.10
N GLY A 78 1.97 4.26 6.77
CA GLY A 78 1.01 3.75 5.79
C GLY A 78 0.53 4.81 4.82
N HIS A 79 0.47 4.49 3.52
CA HIS A 79 -0.08 5.36 2.49
C HIS A 79 -1.50 4.94 2.08
N SER A 80 -2.43 5.90 2.01
CA SER A 80 -3.81 5.71 1.59
C SER A 80 -4.49 4.55 2.37
N MET A 81 -4.84 3.44 1.71
CA MET A 81 -5.33 2.21 2.34
C MET A 81 -4.43 1.74 3.48
N GLY A 82 -3.12 1.65 3.26
CA GLY A 82 -2.16 1.24 4.27
C GLY A 82 -2.15 2.17 5.49
N GLY A 83 -2.41 3.46 5.30
CA GLY A 83 -2.54 4.43 6.41
C GLY A 83 -3.75 4.14 7.30
N VAL A 84 -4.90 3.82 6.68
CA VAL A 84 -6.12 3.43 7.42
C VAL A 84 -5.91 2.11 8.16
N LEU A 85 -5.30 1.12 7.51
CA LEU A 85 -5.00 -0.17 8.14
C LEU A 85 -4.03 -0.01 9.31
N MET A 86 -3.02 0.86 9.18
CA MET A 86 -2.07 1.14 10.26
C MET A 86 -2.77 1.76 11.48
N ALA A 87 -3.71 2.67 11.26
CA ALA A 87 -4.51 3.25 12.34
C ALA A 87 -5.40 2.20 13.02
N MET A 88 -6.10 1.36 12.24
CA MET A 88 -6.92 0.27 12.77
C MET A 88 -6.08 -0.77 13.55
N ALA A 89 -4.88 -1.08 13.06
CA ALA A 89 -3.96 -2.02 13.70
C ALA A 89 -3.44 -1.45 15.02
N ALA A 90 -3.06 -0.17 15.06
CA ALA A 90 -2.61 0.49 16.28
C ALA A 90 -3.73 0.71 17.30
N GLU A 91 -4.98 0.89 16.87
CA GLU A 91 -6.13 0.89 17.78
C GLU A 91 -6.34 -0.51 18.40
N HIS A 92 -6.16 -1.57 17.62
CA HIS A 92 -6.40 -2.94 18.08
C HIS A 92 -5.27 -3.52 18.94
N ALA A 93 -4.01 -3.21 18.63
CA ALA A 93 -2.82 -3.71 19.31
C ALA A 93 -1.81 -2.57 19.56
N PRO A 94 -2.15 -1.58 20.42
CA PRO A 94 -1.34 -0.39 20.63
C PRO A 94 0.08 -0.69 21.13
N GLU A 95 0.28 -1.80 21.85
CA GLU A 95 1.59 -2.26 22.30
C GLU A 95 2.54 -2.68 21.17
N ARG A 96 2.03 -2.87 19.94
CA ARG A 96 2.82 -3.18 18.75
C ARG A 96 3.33 -1.94 18.03
N PHE A 97 2.89 -0.74 18.40
CA PHE A 97 3.23 0.49 17.68
C PHE A 97 3.81 1.54 18.61
N ARG A 98 4.97 2.10 18.23
CA ARG A 98 5.57 3.29 18.86
C ARG A 98 4.82 4.55 18.48
N CYS A 99 4.48 4.64 17.19
CA CYS A 99 3.67 5.70 16.60
C CYS A 99 3.19 5.25 15.22
N VAL A 100 2.21 5.97 14.68
CA VAL A 100 1.69 5.78 13.33
C VAL A 100 1.81 7.08 12.53
N VAL A 101 2.32 6.98 11.30
CA VAL A 101 2.36 8.05 10.30
C VAL A 101 1.47 7.65 9.13
N MET A 102 0.44 8.46 8.86
CA MET A 102 -0.51 8.21 7.77
C MET A 102 -0.25 9.20 6.64
N LEU A 103 0.11 8.69 5.47
CA LEU A 103 0.30 9.48 4.25
C LEU A 103 -1.02 9.47 3.47
N ASP A 104 -1.62 10.64 3.29
CA ASP A 104 -2.86 10.85 2.52
C ASP A 104 -3.94 9.76 2.72
N PRO A 105 -4.33 9.44 3.98
CA PRO A 105 -5.31 8.39 4.22
C PRO A 105 -6.70 8.83 3.73
N PRO A 106 -7.49 7.96 3.07
CA PRO A 106 -8.87 8.25 2.68
C PRO A 106 -9.79 8.20 3.91
N LEU A 107 -9.52 9.03 4.91
CA LEU A 107 -10.35 9.13 6.10
C LEU A 107 -11.68 9.78 5.71
N MET A 108 -12.72 8.97 5.64
CA MET A 108 -14.09 9.49 5.60
C MET A 108 -14.45 9.90 7.02
N LEU A 109 -14.28 11.19 7.33
CA LEU A 109 -14.62 11.76 8.63
C LEU A 109 -15.87 12.63 8.50
N GLY A 110 -16.72 12.59 9.53
CA GLY A 110 -17.88 13.49 9.65
C GLY A 110 -19.02 13.19 8.66
N VAL A 111 -19.51 14.23 7.99
CA VAL A 111 -20.72 14.19 7.14
C VAL A 111 -20.60 13.23 5.94
N ASP A 112 -19.39 13.06 5.41
CA ASP A 112 -19.12 12.16 4.27
C ASP A 112 -19.23 10.67 4.65
N ALA A 113 -18.88 10.32 5.89
CA ALA A 113 -19.08 8.96 6.41
C ALA A 113 -20.56 8.66 6.66
N TRP A 114 -21.31 9.66 7.13
CA TRP A 114 -22.75 9.55 7.37
C TRP A 114 -23.53 9.43 6.06
N SER A 115 -23.21 10.26 5.06
CA SER A 115 -23.82 10.19 3.74
C SER A 115 -23.50 8.87 3.02
N MET A 116 -22.28 8.34 3.16
CA MET A 116 -21.90 7.03 2.63
C MET A 116 -22.65 5.88 3.34
N LYS A 117 -22.81 5.94 4.67
CA LYS A 117 -23.61 4.94 5.43
C LYS A 117 -25.08 4.94 5.00
N ILE A 118 -25.64 6.12 4.76
CA ILE A 118 -27.00 6.29 4.22
C ILE A 118 -27.05 5.73 2.79
N ALA A 119 -26.12 6.10 1.91
CA ALA A 119 -26.07 5.60 0.53
C ALA A 119 -25.94 4.06 0.45
N LYS A 120 -25.13 3.44 1.31
CA LYS A 120 -25.03 1.98 1.44
C LYS A 120 -26.35 1.34 1.92
N ARG A 121 -27.07 1.99 2.85
CA ARG A 121 -28.37 1.52 3.36
C ARG A 121 -29.48 1.57 2.30
N PHE A 122 -29.41 2.50 1.36
CA PHE A 122 -30.41 2.71 0.30
C PHE A 122 -30.05 2.06 -1.05
N GLY A 123 -28.98 1.25 -1.13
CA GLY A 123 -28.70 0.42 -2.32
C GLY A 123 -28.12 1.15 -3.54
N PHE A 124 -27.62 2.39 -3.39
CA PHE A 124 -27.05 3.17 -4.50
C PHE A 124 -25.56 2.85 -4.79
N ILE A 125 -25.11 1.63 -4.47
CA ILE A 125 -23.68 1.26 -4.52
C ILE A 125 -23.15 1.15 -5.96
N ASP A 126 -23.97 0.74 -6.93
CA ASP A 126 -23.50 0.42 -8.28
C ASP A 126 -23.05 1.62 -9.12
N ARG A 127 -23.27 2.86 -8.67
CA ARG A 127 -22.96 4.07 -9.45
C ARG A 127 -21.77 4.89 -8.94
N VAL A 128 -21.15 4.52 -7.81
CA VAL A 128 -20.14 5.38 -7.14
C VAL A 128 -18.88 4.63 -6.65
N THR A 129 -18.77 3.31 -6.81
CA THR A 129 -17.53 2.60 -6.46
C THR A 129 -16.48 2.68 -7.58
N PRO A 130 -15.20 2.99 -7.28
CA PRO A 130 -14.11 3.01 -8.28
C PRO A 130 -13.89 1.68 -9.02
N ALA A 131 -14.39 0.57 -8.47
CA ALA A 131 -14.33 -0.78 -9.05
C ALA A 131 -14.96 -0.86 -10.46
N GLY A 132 -15.93 0.02 -10.78
CA GLY A 132 -16.49 0.10 -12.14
C GLY A 132 -15.52 0.67 -13.19
N LYS A 133 -14.53 1.47 -12.76
CA LYS A 133 -13.54 2.10 -13.67
C LYS A 133 -12.33 1.19 -13.97
N SER A 134 -12.19 0.05 -13.28
CA SER A 134 -11.08 -0.90 -13.50
C SER A 134 -11.45 -2.06 -14.43
N LYS A 135 -12.74 -2.36 -14.62
CA LYS A 135 -13.23 -3.28 -15.66
C LYS A 135 -12.76 -2.85 -17.05
N GLY A 136 -11.90 -3.66 -17.67
CA GLY A 136 -11.33 -3.40 -19.00
C GLY A 136 -9.99 -2.63 -19.00
N ARG A 137 -9.36 -2.45 -17.83
CA ARG A 137 -7.97 -1.96 -17.80
C ARG A 137 -7.07 -2.98 -18.48
N ARG A 138 -6.20 -2.46 -19.36
CA ARG A 138 -5.06 -3.22 -19.89
C ARG A 138 -4.28 -3.81 -18.72
N SER A 139 -4.09 -5.12 -18.73
CA SER A 139 -3.32 -5.89 -17.75
C SER A 139 -1.99 -6.41 -18.31
N GLU A 140 -1.79 -6.26 -19.63
CA GLU A 140 -0.65 -6.84 -20.34
C GLU A 140 -0.02 -5.85 -21.33
N TRP A 141 1.30 -5.84 -21.41
CA TRP A 141 2.10 -5.03 -22.34
C TRP A 141 3.19 -5.87 -22.99
N PRO A 142 3.65 -5.50 -24.20
CA PRO A 142 4.75 -6.20 -24.88
C PRO A 142 6.04 -6.29 -24.06
N ASP A 143 6.29 -5.29 -23.22
CA ASP A 143 7.44 -5.18 -22.32
C ASP A 143 7.15 -4.12 -21.23
N ARG A 144 8.10 -3.92 -20.31
CA ARG A 144 7.99 -2.97 -19.19
C ARG A 144 8.11 -1.51 -19.67
N GLU A 145 8.88 -1.25 -20.72
CA GLU A 145 9.07 0.06 -21.33
C GLU A 145 7.78 0.60 -21.94
N ALA A 146 7.04 -0.26 -22.64
CA ALA A 146 5.74 0.04 -23.21
C ALA A 146 4.71 0.31 -22.11
N MET A 147 4.78 -0.42 -20.99
CA MET A 147 3.96 -0.13 -19.81
C MET A 147 4.29 1.24 -19.21
N ALA A 148 5.57 1.52 -18.93
CA ALA A 148 6.00 2.80 -18.38
C ALA A 148 5.57 3.98 -19.29
N SER A 149 5.75 3.83 -20.60
CA SER A 149 5.33 4.80 -21.62
C SER A 149 3.82 5.00 -21.66
N HIS A 150 3.05 3.94 -21.42
CA HIS A 150 1.59 4.01 -21.35
C HIS A 150 1.13 4.72 -20.06
N LEU A 151 1.70 4.35 -18.92
CA LEU A 151 1.32 4.86 -17.61
C LEU A 151 1.69 6.33 -17.43
N SER A 152 2.84 6.77 -17.93
CA SER A 152 3.29 8.17 -17.83
C SER A 152 2.31 9.17 -18.44
N ARG A 153 1.46 8.73 -19.39
CA ARG A 153 0.40 9.53 -20.02
C ARG A 153 -0.88 9.58 -19.18
N ARG A 154 -1.00 8.78 -18.11
CA ARG A 154 -2.16 8.73 -17.23
C ARG A 154 -1.99 9.71 -16.08
N GLY A 155 -3.08 10.38 -15.70
CA GLY A 155 -3.06 11.46 -14.71
C GLY A 155 -2.39 11.09 -13.38
N LEU A 156 -2.60 9.85 -12.90
CA LEU A 156 -2.05 9.35 -11.64
C LEU A 156 -0.52 9.26 -11.65
N PHE A 157 0.07 8.83 -12.76
CA PHE A 157 1.52 8.60 -12.87
C PHE A 157 2.26 9.74 -13.57
N ARG A 158 1.54 10.74 -14.09
CA ARG A 158 2.12 11.86 -14.87
C ARG A 158 3.23 12.62 -14.15
N ARG A 159 3.24 12.59 -12.81
CA ARG A 159 4.23 13.29 -11.96
C ARG A 159 5.21 12.34 -11.27
N PHE A 160 5.21 11.05 -11.61
CA PHE A 160 6.22 10.14 -11.08
C PHE A 160 7.60 10.57 -11.58
N THR A 161 8.59 10.48 -10.71
CA THR A 161 9.98 10.53 -11.16
C THR A 161 10.28 9.27 -11.99
N PRO A 162 11.34 9.27 -12.81
CA PRO A 162 11.77 8.07 -13.53
C PRO A 162 11.95 6.87 -12.59
N GLU A 163 12.54 7.08 -11.41
CA GLU A 163 12.80 6.03 -10.43
C GLU A 163 11.50 5.47 -9.84
N ALA A 164 10.55 6.32 -9.48
CA ALA A 164 9.25 5.88 -8.97
C ALA A 164 8.44 5.11 -10.03
N MET A 165 8.57 5.49 -11.31
CA MET A 165 7.95 4.75 -12.40
C MET A 165 8.57 3.36 -12.55
N LEU A 166 9.90 3.26 -12.48
CA LEU A 166 10.60 1.98 -12.52
C LEU A 166 10.21 1.10 -11.34
N ASP A 167 10.23 1.64 -10.12
CA ASP A 167 9.80 0.94 -8.91
C ASP A 167 8.37 0.37 -9.04
N TYR A 168 7.45 1.17 -9.58
CA TYR A 168 6.07 0.73 -9.81
C TYR A 168 5.97 -0.37 -10.87
N VAL A 169 6.67 -0.23 -12.01
CA VAL A 169 6.60 -1.20 -13.10
C VAL A 169 7.28 -2.51 -12.70
N GLU A 170 8.44 -2.45 -12.05
CA GLU A 170 9.15 -3.63 -11.55
C GLU A 170 8.34 -4.36 -10.48
N GLY A 171 7.83 -3.63 -9.50
CA GLY A 171 7.07 -4.21 -8.39
C GLY A 171 5.67 -4.64 -8.79
N GLY A 172 5.05 -3.94 -9.73
CA GLY A 172 3.67 -4.15 -10.17
C GLY A 172 3.51 -5.21 -11.26
N THR A 173 4.60 -5.73 -11.84
CA THR A 173 4.53 -6.69 -12.94
C THR A 173 5.42 -7.91 -12.79
N ARG A 174 4.96 -9.01 -13.38
CA ARG A 174 5.81 -10.14 -13.76
C ARG A 174 6.07 -10.13 -15.26
N LEU A 175 7.26 -10.56 -15.65
CA LEU A 175 7.56 -10.89 -17.04
C LEU A 175 7.11 -12.32 -17.33
N ARG A 176 6.54 -12.54 -18.52
CA ARG A 176 6.23 -13.85 -19.07
C ARG A 176 7.40 -14.37 -19.91
N GLU A 177 7.33 -15.63 -20.31
CA GLU A 177 8.37 -16.30 -21.10
C GLU A 177 8.62 -15.61 -22.46
N ASP A 178 7.60 -14.97 -23.03
CA ASP A 178 7.67 -14.23 -24.28
C ASP A 178 8.21 -12.79 -24.13
N GLY A 179 8.58 -12.38 -22.91
CA GLY A 179 9.04 -11.03 -22.58
C GLY A 179 7.92 -10.03 -22.28
N SER A 180 6.65 -10.42 -22.42
CA SER A 180 5.52 -9.55 -22.10
C SER A 180 5.41 -9.28 -20.60
N ALA A 181 4.98 -8.07 -20.24
CA ALA A 181 4.77 -7.64 -18.87
C ALA A 181 3.29 -7.74 -18.50
N GLU A 182 3.00 -8.41 -17.40
CA GLU A 182 1.64 -8.60 -16.86
C GLU A 182 1.54 -8.05 -15.44
N LEU A 183 0.46 -7.34 -15.13
CA LEU A 183 0.19 -6.84 -13.78
C LEU A 183 0.02 -7.99 -12.76
N LEU A 184 0.59 -7.80 -11.57
CA LEU A 184 0.44 -8.72 -10.44
C LEU A 184 -0.90 -8.60 -9.70
N TYR A 185 -1.70 -7.58 -10.04
CA TYR A 185 -3.00 -7.31 -9.44
C TYR A 185 -4.08 -7.54 -10.46
N ASP A 186 -5.10 -8.29 -10.07
CA ASP A 186 -6.30 -8.47 -10.91
C ASP A 186 -7.04 -7.13 -11.06
N PRO A 187 -7.46 -6.76 -12.29
CA PRO A 187 -8.16 -5.50 -12.57
C PRO A 187 -9.58 -5.44 -11.99
#